data_AF-A0A4V4J9D1-F1
#
_entry.id   AF-A0A4V4J9D1-F1
#
_cell.length_a   1.000
_cell.length_b   1.000
_cell.length_c   1.000
_cell.angle_alpha   90.00
_cell.angle_beta   90.00
_cell.angle_gamma   90.00
#
_symmetry.space_group_name_H-M   'P 1'
#
loop_
_entity.id
_entity.type
_entity.pdbx_description
1 polymer ?
#
loop_
_entity_poly.entity_id
_entity_poly.type
_entity_poly.pdbx_seq_one_letter_code
_entity_poly.pdbx_strand_id
1 'polypeptide(L)'
;MSNSSRPSSSPLEMAAPSIPNLNSLRGRTGLRRGRGRRLPFDPDAPEEDPQHARDKIIRSTDGDASNSRLSAVALGYLQDDYATCFLQGQIPRRYPLINRGTYVRTTAIDRLVDQFLATTIDAQGTHDSAAPVAQIISLGAGSDTRFFRLSPARRQALLYHELDFIDNVQAKLSAIESYPDLKQMIPGMNISPDKNSLLSPNYNLHAIDLRQFADSNPPAIPNLRSDLPTLLLSECCLCYVPPTTATQILSYFTDAIPTASLAIIIYEPIRPYDSFGKTMITNLASRGIELQTVKRYYSLAAQRNRFNKAGFTSGQGARDVEQIYYGEEWVSAVERDRVERLEWLDEVEEWKLLASHYCVAWAWRDPSDAAVFGHAWKHVDGAYTDKEAADDDIM
;
A
#
# COMPACT_ATOMS: atom_id res chain seq x y z
N MET A 1 -36.48 -48.59 41.27
CA MET A 1 -36.50 -47.12 41.13
C MET A 1 -35.62 -46.53 42.21
N SER A 2 -34.40 -46.11 41.85
CA SER A 2 -33.49 -45.35 42.71
C SER A 2 -32.58 -44.54 41.80
N ASN A 3 -32.86 -43.24 41.71
CA ASN A 3 -32.12 -42.27 40.89
C ASN A 3 -30.88 -41.78 41.66
N SER A 4 -29.70 -41.90 41.06
CA SER A 4 -28.48 -41.20 41.51
C SER A 4 -28.24 -39.98 40.62
N SER A 5 -28.25 -38.80 41.21
CA SER A 5 -27.98 -37.49 40.61
C SER A 5 -26.47 -37.27 40.39
N ARG A 6 -26.09 -36.82 39.18
CA ARG A 6 -24.77 -36.25 38.88
C ARG A 6 -24.79 -34.73 39.14
N PRO A 7 -23.68 -34.11 39.58
CA PRO A 7 -23.59 -32.65 39.63
C PRO A 7 -23.23 -32.09 38.25
N SER A 8 -23.89 -31.00 37.87
CA SER A 8 -23.61 -30.21 36.66
C SER A 8 -22.42 -29.28 36.90
N SER A 9 -21.35 -29.46 36.13
CA SER A 9 -20.23 -28.51 36.05
C SER A 9 -20.55 -27.40 35.06
N SER A 10 -20.70 -26.17 35.54
CA SER A 10 -20.81 -24.95 34.73
C SER A 10 -19.46 -24.66 34.05
N PRO A 11 -19.42 -24.28 32.76
CA PRO A 11 -18.19 -23.80 32.14
C PRO A 11 -17.84 -22.42 32.70
N LEU A 12 -16.61 -22.25 33.16
CA LEU A 12 -16.02 -20.94 33.48
C LEU A 12 -15.98 -20.11 32.19
N GLU A 13 -16.80 -19.07 32.14
CA GLU A 13 -16.79 -18.04 31.11
C GLU A 13 -15.48 -17.24 31.25
N MET A 14 -14.46 -17.62 30.48
CA MET A 14 -13.21 -16.86 30.37
C MET A 14 -13.51 -15.55 29.65
N ALA A 15 -13.49 -14.44 30.38
CA ALA A 15 -13.58 -13.10 29.81
C ALA A 15 -12.48 -12.94 28.74
N ALA A 16 -12.87 -12.59 27.53
CA ALA A 16 -11.94 -12.29 26.45
C ALA A 16 -11.00 -11.14 26.87
N PRO A 17 -9.69 -11.23 26.60
CA PRO A 17 -8.77 -10.13 26.88
C PRO A 17 -9.24 -8.87 26.13
N SER A 18 -9.25 -7.74 26.84
CA SER A 18 -9.69 -6.45 26.32
C SER A 18 -8.86 -6.05 25.11
N ILE A 19 -9.52 -5.87 23.96
CA ILE A 19 -8.89 -5.44 22.71
C ILE A 19 -8.24 -4.06 22.93
N PRO A 20 -6.97 -3.87 22.55
CA PRO A 20 -6.24 -2.62 22.73
C PRO A 20 -6.92 -1.49 21.98
N ASN A 21 -7.00 -0.33 22.61
CA ASN A 21 -7.50 0.86 21.95
C ASN A 21 -6.44 1.34 20.94
N LEU A 22 -6.65 1.11 19.65
CA LEU A 22 -5.75 1.59 18.59
C LEU A 22 -5.54 3.13 18.63
N ASN A 23 -6.39 3.87 19.36
CA ASN A 23 -6.17 5.31 19.63
C ASN A 23 -5.04 5.59 20.63
N SER A 24 -4.74 4.68 21.58
CA SER A 24 -3.59 4.83 22.47
C SER A 24 -2.27 4.43 21.79
N LEU A 25 -2.35 3.66 20.70
CA LEU A 25 -1.22 3.26 19.85
C LEU A 25 -0.76 4.36 18.86
N ARG A 26 -1.10 5.62 19.11
CA ARG A 26 -0.38 6.78 18.56
C ARG A 26 0.26 7.54 19.71
N GLY A 27 1.60 7.59 19.72
CA GLY A 27 2.36 8.36 20.70
C GLY A 27 1.78 9.76 20.80
N ARG A 28 1.62 10.27 22.02
CA ARG A 28 1.03 11.58 22.30
C ARG A 28 1.78 12.69 21.56
N THR A 29 1.39 12.98 20.32
CA THR A 29 1.64 14.27 19.70
C THR A 29 0.74 15.26 20.44
N GLY A 30 1.33 16.04 21.33
CA GLY A 30 0.64 16.99 22.18
C GLY A 30 -0.04 18.08 21.37
N LEU A 31 -1.27 17.83 20.90
CA LEU A 31 -2.24 18.89 20.68
C LEU A 31 -2.72 19.33 22.06
N ARG A 32 -2.07 20.36 22.60
CA ARG A 32 -2.62 21.18 23.68
C ARG A 32 -4.08 21.47 23.32
N ARG A 33 -5.01 21.02 24.17
CA ARG A 33 -6.40 21.52 24.20
C ARG A 33 -6.36 23.03 24.46
N GLY A 34 -6.19 23.82 23.41
CA GLY A 34 -6.53 25.23 23.42
C GLY A 34 -8.05 25.30 23.58
N ARG A 35 -8.52 25.95 24.65
CA ARG A 35 -9.91 26.42 24.74
C ARG A 35 -10.13 27.37 23.56
N GLY A 36 -10.61 26.84 22.44
CA GLY A 36 -11.02 27.62 21.28
C GLY A 36 -12.19 28.50 21.67
N ARG A 37 -11.94 29.81 21.69
CA ARG A 37 -12.99 30.84 21.63
C ARG A 37 -13.86 30.48 20.42
N ARG A 38 -15.16 30.26 20.61
CA ARG A 38 -16.12 30.05 19.51
C ARG A 38 -15.96 31.22 18.54
N LEU A 39 -15.49 30.94 17.33
CA LEU A 39 -15.66 31.85 16.20
C LEU A 39 -17.17 31.97 15.92
N PRO A 40 -17.65 33.13 15.42
CA PRO A 40 -19.05 33.28 15.07
C PRO A 40 -19.43 32.22 14.03
N PHE A 41 -20.55 31.55 14.28
CA PHE A 41 -21.20 30.71 13.28
C PHE A 41 -21.63 31.64 12.13
N ASP A 42 -21.00 31.48 10.97
CA ASP A 42 -21.40 32.18 9.75
C ASP A 42 -22.51 31.35 9.09
N PRO A 43 -23.77 31.79 9.13
CA PRO A 43 -24.89 31.05 8.55
C PRO A 43 -24.86 31.01 7.02
N ASP A 44 -23.98 31.79 6.37
CA ASP A 44 -23.84 31.87 4.92
C ASP A 44 -22.60 31.13 4.40
N ALA A 45 -21.85 30.43 5.25
CA ALA A 45 -20.75 29.57 4.80
C ALA A 45 -21.34 28.40 3.98
N PRO A 46 -20.93 28.21 2.71
CA PRO A 46 -21.45 27.11 1.90
C PRO A 46 -21.11 25.78 2.58
N GLU A 47 -22.11 24.90 2.71
CA GLU A 47 -21.90 23.54 3.20
C GLU A 47 -20.80 22.87 2.34
N GLU A 48 -19.73 22.42 2.99
CA GLU A 48 -18.64 21.71 2.31
C GLU A 48 -19.21 20.43 1.70
N ASP A 49 -18.98 20.22 0.40
CA ASP A 49 -19.40 19.01 -0.30
C ASP A 49 -18.90 17.76 0.46
N PRO A 50 -19.79 16.84 0.88
CA PRO A 50 -19.40 15.63 1.61
C PRO A 50 -18.31 14.81 0.92
N GLN A 51 -18.26 14.83 -0.42
CA GLN A 51 -17.19 14.15 -1.16
C GLN A 51 -15.85 14.87 -1.00
N HIS A 52 -15.85 16.20 -1.05
CA HIS A 52 -14.65 17.00 -0.84
C HIS A 52 -14.06 16.80 0.58
N ALA A 53 -14.92 16.76 1.60
CA ALA A 53 -14.51 16.49 2.98
C ALA A 53 -13.89 15.08 3.15
N ARG A 54 -14.50 14.06 2.52
CA ARG A 54 -13.94 12.68 2.47
C ARG A 54 -12.59 12.65 1.77
N ASP A 55 -12.49 13.31 0.62
CA ASP A 55 -11.24 13.34 -0.16
C ASP A 55 -10.12 14.00 0.64
N LYS A 56 -10.41 15.07 1.40
CA LYS A 56 -9.42 15.71 2.27
C LYS A 56 -8.89 14.75 3.34
N ILE A 57 -9.76 13.92 3.91
CA ILE A 57 -9.36 12.89 4.88
C ILE A 57 -8.51 11.82 4.19
N ILE A 58 -8.92 11.34 3.01
CA ILE A 58 -8.16 10.36 2.23
C ILE A 58 -6.77 10.91 1.88
N ARG A 59 -6.65 12.15 1.39
CA ARG A 59 -5.35 12.77 1.10
C ARG A 59 -4.44 12.84 2.33
N SER A 60 -5.01 13.10 3.52
CA SER A 60 -4.25 13.13 4.77
C SER A 60 -3.68 11.76 5.21
N THR A 61 -4.15 10.65 4.63
CA THR A 61 -3.61 9.32 4.93
C THR A 61 -2.18 9.13 4.44
N ASP A 62 -1.76 9.86 3.39
CA ASP A 62 -0.36 9.89 2.97
C ASP A 62 0.55 10.40 4.10
N GLY A 63 0.15 11.49 4.77
CA GLY A 63 0.89 12.02 5.91
C GLY A 63 1.04 10.99 7.04
N ASP A 64 0.03 10.16 7.28
CA ASP A 64 0.11 9.07 8.25
C ASP A 64 1.09 7.95 7.83
N ALA A 65 1.09 7.60 6.54
CA ALA A 65 1.98 6.61 5.94
C ALA A 65 3.44 7.09 5.94
N SER A 66 3.68 8.31 5.44
CA SER A 66 4.99 8.99 5.45
C SER A 66 5.56 9.08 6.86
N ASN A 67 4.75 9.50 7.84
CA ASN A 67 5.16 9.55 9.24
C ASN A 67 5.54 8.17 9.81
N SER A 68 4.85 7.10 9.40
CA SER A 68 5.19 5.75 9.85
C SER A 68 6.48 5.24 9.21
N ARG A 69 6.71 5.58 7.94
CA ARG A 69 7.97 5.32 7.23
C ARG A 69 9.13 6.06 7.88
N LEU A 70 8.99 7.35 8.16
CA LEU A 70 10.00 8.18 8.82
C LEU A 70 10.39 7.63 10.20
N SER A 71 9.40 7.20 10.99
CA SER A 71 9.65 6.52 12.28
C SER A 71 10.46 5.24 12.10
N ALA A 72 10.08 4.39 11.14
CA ALA A 72 10.77 3.14 10.86
C ALA A 72 12.22 3.37 10.37
N VAL A 73 12.44 4.38 9.52
CA VAL A 73 13.79 4.77 9.06
C VAL A 73 14.64 5.27 10.23
N ALA A 74 14.12 6.19 11.04
CA ALA A 74 14.86 6.76 12.17
C ALA A 74 15.27 5.73 13.23
N LEU A 75 14.51 4.64 13.35
CA LEU A 75 14.76 3.54 14.27
C LEU A 75 15.51 2.36 13.62
N GLY A 76 15.94 2.49 12.36
CA GLY A 76 16.78 1.50 11.68
C GLY A 76 16.03 0.26 11.16
N TYR A 77 14.69 0.29 11.10
CA TYR A 77 13.91 -0.77 10.45
C TYR A 77 14.16 -0.77 8.95
N LEU A 78 14.16 0.41 8.33
CA LEU A 78 14.27 0.63 6.90
C LEU A 78 15.48 1.52 6.58
N GLN A 79 16.09 1.29 5.44
CA GLN A 79 17.07 2.21 4.85
C GLN A 79 16.38 3.01 3.74
N ASP A 80 16.32 4.33 3.92
CA ASP A 80 15.76 5.25 2.94
C ASP A 80 16.30 6.67 3.17
N ASP A 81 17.28 7.04 2.37
CA ASP A 81 17.96 8.34 2.46
C ASP A 81 17.08 9.50 1.96
N TYR A 82 15.93 9.20 1.32
CA TYR A 82 15.06 10.18 0.68
C TYR A 82 13.78 10.44 1.47
N ALA A 83 13.42 9.59 2.44
CA ALA A 83 12.19 9.73 3.23
C ALA A 83 12.08 11.12 3.88
N THR A 84 13.19 11.66 4.39
CA THR A 84 13.24 12.98 5.03
C THR A 84 13.06 14.14 4.07
N CYS A 85 13.25 13.95 2.75
CA CYS A 85 12.99 15.00 1.76
C CYS A 85 11.50 15.38 1.70
N PHE A 86 10.62 14.47 2.10
CA PHE A 86 9.17 14.67 2.11
C PHE A 86 8.62 14.92 3.53
N LEU A 87 9.49 15.11 4.52
CA LEU A 87 9.12 15.36 5.91
C LEU A 87 8.51 16.76 6.08
N GLN A 88 7.37 16.81 6.74
CA GLN A 88 6.78 18.05 7.25
C GLN A 88 6.94 18.11 8.76
N GLY A 89 7.92 18.89 9.26
CA GLY A 89 8.14 19.09 10.68
C GLY A 89 9.13 18.11 11.31
N GLN A 90 8.79 17.56 12.48
CA GLN A 90 9.67 16.65 13.22
C GLN A 90 9.35 15.19 12.89
N ILE A 91 10.39 14.35 12.87
CA ILE A 91 10.24 12.90 12.72
C ILE A 91 9.38 12.37 13.88
N PRO A 92 8.19 11.81 13.60
CA PRO A 92 7.35 11.26 14.65
C PRO A 92 7.89 9.90 15.07
N ARG A 93 7.64 9.52 16.33
CA ARG A 93 7.86 8.17 16.82
C ARG A 93 6.54 7.39 16.83
N ARG A 94 6.52 6.23 16.18
CA ARG A 94 5.41 5.26 16.22
C ARG A 94 5.73 4.11 17.19
N TYR A 95 4.70 3.33 17.54
CA TYR A 95 4.88 2.14 18.39
C TYR A 95 5.58 1.01 17.64
N PRO A 96 6.26 0.09 18.35
CA PRO A 96 7.01 -1.01 17.74
C PRO A 96 6.22 -1.83 16.73
N LEU A 97 4.95 -2.15 17.01
CA LEU A 97 4.07 -2.89 16.10
C LEU A 97 3.81 -2.14 14.78
N ILE A 98 3.78 -0.80 14.81
CA ILE A 98 3.57 0.03 13.61
C ILE A 98 4.87 0.08 12.79
N ASN A 99 6.02 0.21 13.44
CA ASN A 99 7.32 0.17 12.77
C ASN A 99 7.57 -1.20 12.13
N ARG A 100 7.24 -2.29 12.84
CA ARG A 100 7.33 -3.67 12.33
C ARG A 100 6.36 -3.90 11.16
N GLY A 101 5.12 -3.43 11.24
CA GLY A 101 4.18 -3.46 10.13
C GLY A 101 4.67 -2.67 8.90
N THR A 102 5.23 -1.48 9.13
CA THR A 102 5.80 -0.62 8.07
C THR A 102 7.00 -1.28 7.40
N TYR A 103 7.84 -1.96 8.19
CA TYR A 103 8.95 -2.77 7.68
C TYR A 103 8.43 -3.85 6.73
N VAL A 104 7.52 -4.72 7.19
CA VAL A 104 7.02 -5.85 6.39
C VAL A 104 6.29 -5.38 5.14
N ARG A 105 5.44 -4.35 5.26
CA ARG A 105 4.76 -3.69 4.13
C ARG A 105 5.77 -3.28 3.05
N THR A 106 6.84 -2.60 3.46
CA THR A 106 7.85 -2.06 2.53
C THR A 106 8.67 -3.19 1.91
N THR A 107 9.24 -4.09 2.71
CA THR A 107 10.16 -5.11 2.21
C THR A 107 9.47 -6.17 1.36
N ALA A 108 8.20 -6.50 1.63
CA ALA A 108 7.45 -7.43 0.81
C ALA A 108 7.15 -6.89 -0.58
N ILE A 109 6.75 -5.61 -0.68
CA ILE A 109 6.52 -4.95 -1.98
C ILE A 109 7.85 -4.77 -2.71
N ASP A 110 8.88 -4.30 -2.02
CA ASP A 110 10.20 -4.08 -2.62
C ASP A 110 10.77 -5.40 -3.17
N ARG A 111 10.61 -6.54 -2.48
CA ARG A 111 11.00 -7.86 -3.00
C ARG A 111 10.33 -8.20 -4.34
N LEU A 112 9.02 -8.02 -4.44
CA LEU A 112 8.26 -8.33 -5.67
C LEU A 112 8.64 -7.38 -6.81
N VAL A 113 8.85 -6.09 -6.51
CA VAL A 113 9.35 -5.10 -7.46
C VAL A 113 10.77 -5.45 -7.92
N ASP A 114 11.66 -5.81 -7.00
CA ASP A 114 13.05 -6.15 -7.30
C ASP A 114 13.16 -7.38 -8.19
N GLN A 115 12.31 -8.40 -7.99
CA GLN A 115 12.27 -9.57 -8.85
C GLN A 115 11.78 -9.25 -10.27
N PHE A 116 10.81 -8.34 -10.40
CA PHE A 116 10.37 -7.82 -11.70
C PHE A 116 11.49 -7.07 -12.41
N LEU A 117 12.16 -6.13 -11.71
CA LEU A 117 13.26 -5.35 -12.27
C LEU A 117 14.48 -6.23 -12.58
N ALA A 118 14.76 -7.25 -11.77
CA ALA A 118 15.83 -8.21 -12.05
C ALA A 118 15.56 -9.02 -13.33
N THR A 119 14.31 -9.42 -13.55
CA THR A 119 13.90 -10.20 -14.74
C THR A 119 13.90 -9.35 -16.00
N THR A 120 13.54 -8.06 -15.90
CA THR A 120 13.36 -7.19 -17.06
C THR A 120 14.58 -6.36 -17.40
N ILE A 121 15.23 -5.75 -16.40
CA ILE A 121 16.35 -4.82 -16.57
C ILE A 121 17.67 -5.55 -16.34
N ASP A 122 17.86 -6.15 -15.17
CA ASP A 122 19.19 -6.64 -14.77
C ASP A 122 19.63 -7.86 -15.62
N ALA A 123 18.67 -8.70 -16.05
CA ALA A 123 18.93 -9.87 -16.89
C ALA A 123 19.36 -9.53 -18.33
N GLN A 124 19.09 -8.31 -18.81
CA GLN A 124 19.42 -7.90 -20.19
C GLN A 124 20.85 -7.39 -20.35
N GLY A 125 21.66 -7.36 -19.28
CA GLY A 125 23.05 -6.91 -19.32
C GLY A 125 23.18 -5.37 -19.34
N THR A 126 24.21 -4.84 -20.01
CA THR A 126 24.39 -3.38 -20.13
C THR A 126 23.35 -2.80 -21.08
N HIS A 127 22.38 -2.08 -20.52
CA HIS A 127 21.45 -1.27 -21.30
C HIS A 127 22.16 -0.05 -21.89
N ASP A 128 22.72 -0.21 -23.09
CA ASP A 128 23.33 0.90 -23.86
C ASP A 128 22.27 1.79 -24.56
N SER A 129 21.01 1.35 -24.57
CA SER A 129 19.87 2.09 -25.12
C SER A 129 19.31 3.09 -24.09
N ALA A 130 18.98 4.29 -24.56
CA ALA A 130 18.29 5.30 -23.76
C ALA A 130 16.77 5.02 -23.58
N ALA A 131 16.23 3.99 -24.24
CA ALA A 131 14.80 3.67 -24.17
C ALA A 131 14.47 2.80 -22.95
N PRO A 132 13.39 3.12 -22.20
CA PRO A 132 12.89 2.24 -21.14
C PRO A 132 12.49 0.87 -21.66
N VAL A 133 12.73 -0.17 -20.86
CA VAL A 133 12.35 -1.57 -21.18
C VAL A 133 11.32 -2.16 -20.23
N ALA A 134 11.00 -1.43 -19.16
CA ALA A 134 9.99 -1.78 -18.18
C ALA A 134 9.22 -0.52 -17.75
N GLN A 135 8.04 -0.71 -17.19
CA GLN A 135 7.19 0.36 -16.69
C GLN A 135 6.64 0.03 -15.29
N ILE A 136 6.62 1.02 -14.39
CA ILE A 136 5.90 0.94 -13.11
C ILE A 136 4.88 2.07 -13.06
N ILE A 137 3.65 1.77 -12.63
CA ILE A 137 2.59 2.75 -12.39
C ILE A 137 2.14 2.63 -10.93
N SER A 138 2.50 3.60 -10.10
CA SER A 138 2.08 3.69 -8.70
C SER A 138 0.78 4.49 -8.58
N LEU A 139 -0.28 3.81 -8.16
CA LEU A 139 -1.62 4.36 -7.94
C LEU A 139 -1.74 4.86 -6.50
N GLY A 140 -1.98 6.15 -6.32
CA GLY A 140 -1.98 6.79 -5.01
C GLY A 140 -0.60 6.75 -4.37
N ALA A 141 0.41 7.21 -5.12
CA ALA A 141 1.81 7.07 -4.73
C ALA A 141 2.19 7.90 -3.49
N GLY A 142 1.46 8.97 -3.20
CA GLY A 142 1.75 9.88 -2.10
C GLY A 142 3.24 10.29 -2.05
N SER A 143 3.80 10.23 -0.85
CA SER A 143 5.19 10.55 -0.55
C SER A 143 6.17 9.37 -0.76
N ASP A 144 5.80 8.35 -1.54
CA ASP A 144 6.67 7.19 -1.81
C ASP A 144 8.01 7.60 -2.44
N THR A 145 9.08 6.97 -1.99
CA THR A 145 10.47 7.24 -2.40
C THR A 145 11.08 6.14 -3.23
N ARG A 146 10.34 5.06 -3.55
CA ARG A 146 10.86 3.85 -4.21
C ARG A 146 11.66 4.17 -5.47
N PHE A 147 11.16 5.06 -6.34
CA PHE A 147 11.91 5.50 -7.53
C PHE A 147 13.31 6.02 -7.18
N PHE A 148 13.43 6.89 -6.17
CA PHE A 148 14.72 7.48 -5.76
C PHE A 148 15.67 6.45 -5.15
N ARG A 149 15.13 5.40 -4.49
CA ARG A 149 15.91 4.29 -3.92
C ARG A 149 16.46 3.31 -4.96
N LEU A 150 15.96 3.32 -6.19
CA LEU A 150 16.47 2.46 -7.26
C LEU A 150 17.90 2.84 -7.65
N SER A 151 18.68 1.84 -8.11
CA SER A 151 20.01 2.07 -8.66
C SER A 151 19.94 2.99 -9.89
N PRO A 152 20.99 3.77 -10.19
CA PRO A 152 21.02 4.62 -11.39
C PRO A 152 20.69 3.87 -12.69
N ALA A 153 21.23 2.66 -12.85
CA ALA A 153 20.97 1.80 -14.01
C ALA A 153 19.48 1.45 -14.15
N ARG A 154 18.84 1.01 -13.05
CA ARG A 154 17.40 0.71 -13.04
C ARG A 154 16.56 1.95 -13.34
N ARG A 155 16.90 3.12 -12.75
CA ARG A 155 16.18 4.37 -13.05
C ARG A 155 16.25 4.76 -14.52
N GLN A 156 17.40 4.57 -15.16
CA GLN A 156 17.59 4.92 -16.57
C GLN A 156 16.85 3.98 -17.54
N ALA A 157 16.67 2.71 -17.17
CA ALA A 157 16.00 1.70 -17.99
C ALA A 157 14.49 1.55 -17.68
N LEU A 158 13.97 2.32 -16.72
CA LEU A 158 12.59 2.22 -16.25
C LEU A 158 11.79 3.47 -16.59
N LEU A 159 10.54 3.27 -17.00
CA LEU A 159 9.53 4.31 -17.12
C LEU A 159 8.62 4.27 -15.89
N TYR A 160 8.76 5.24 -15.00
CA TYR A 160 8.02 5.28 -13.73
C TYR A 160 6.90 6.32 -13.79
N HIS A 161 5.68 5.93 -13.43
CA HIS A 161 4.53 6.80 -13.32
C HIS A 161 4.02 6.80 -11.88
N GLU A 162 3.71 7.98 -11.36
CA GLU A 162 3.02 8.15 -10.08
C GLU A 162 1.76 8.98 -10.30
N LEU A 163 0.63 8.47 -9.83
CA LEU A 163 -0.67 9.12 -9.94
C LEU A 163 -1.21 9.39 -8.55
N ASP A 164 -1.61 10.62 -8.28
CA ASP A 164 -2.24 11.00 -7.01
C ASP A 164 -3.12 12.24 -7.17
N PHE A 165 -3.82 12.62 -6.10
CA PHE A 165 -4.51 13.90 -6.03
C PHE A 165 -3.54 15.07 -6.13
N ILE A 166 -4.02 16.19 -6.68
CA ILE A 166 -3.24 17.40 -6.93
C ILE A 166 -2.50 17.92 -5.68
N ASP A 167 -3.11 17.88 -4.49
CA ASP A 167 -2.46 18.35 -3.26
C ASP A 167 -1.20 17.53 -2.94
N ASN A 168 -1.25 16.20 -3.11
CA ASN A 168 -0.13 15.30 -2.87
C ASN A 168 0.95 15.48 -3.95
N VAL A 169 0.53 15.64 -5.22
CA VAL A 169 1.44 15.92 -6.33
C VAL A 169 2.17 17.24 -6.13
N GLN A 170 1.47 18.32 -5.79
CA GLN A 170 2.08 19.62 -5.53
C GLN A 170 3.05 19.59 -4.34
N ALA A 171 2.70 18.87 -3.26
CA ALA A 171 3.60 18.66 -2.14
C ALA A 171 4.88 17.92 -2.56
N LYS A 172 4.74 16.85 -3.36
CA LYS A 172 5.87 16.07 -3.88
C LYS A 172 6.74 16.86 -4.85
N LEU A 173 6.13 17.63 -5.75
CA LEU A 173 6.83 18.56 -6.65
C LEU A 173 7.62 19.58 -5.85
N SER A 174 7.03 20.20 -4.84
CA SER A 174 7.71 21.15 -3.97
C SER A 174 8.94 20.55 -3.28
N ALA A 175 8.84 19.30 -2.81
CA ALA A 175 9.98 18.57 -2.25
C ALA A 175 11.05 18.31 -3.31
N ILE A 176 10.71 17.75 -4.47
CA ILE A 176 11.67 17.55 -5.59
C ILE A 176 12.32 18.89 -5.97
N GLU A 177 11.55 19.98 -6.00
CA GLU A 177 12.03 21.32 -6.30
C GLU A 177 13.01 21.87 -5.24
N SER A 178 12.88 21.43 -3.98
CA SER A 178 13.67 21.93 -2.86
C SER A 178 14.97 21.16 -2.63
N TYR A 179 15.05 19.90 -3.06
CA TYR A 179 16.23 19.04 -2.85
C TYR A 179 17.01 18.81 -4.16
N PRO A 180 18.22 19.39 -4.32
CA PRO A 180 19.03 19.23 -5.52
C PRO A 180 19.33 17.77 -5.89
N ASP A 181 19.53 16.91 -4.89
CA ASP A 181 19.84 15.49 -5.12
C ASP A 181 18.67 14.77 -5.80
N LEU A 182 17.42 15.07 -5.41
CA LEU A 182 16.23 14.51 -6.07
C LEU A 182 16.11 15.01 -7.52
N LYS A 183 16.39 16.30 -7.76
CA LYS A 183 16.37 16.88 -9.11
C LYS A 183 17.35 16.18 -10.05
N GLN A 184 18.57 15.95 -9.58
CA GLN A 184 19.63 15.33 -10.38
C GLN A 184 19.28 13.90 -10.79
N MET A 185 18.42 13.22 -10.03
CA MET A 185 17.96 11.86 -10.33
C MET A 185 16.88 11.81 -11.41
N ILE A 186 16.34 12.96 -11.84
CA ILE A 186 15.31 13.06 -12.88
C ILE A 186 15.79 13.97 -14.02
N PRO A 187 16.68 13.48 -14.90
CA PRO A 187 17.20 14.27 -16.00
C PRO A 187 16.09 14.62 -17.00
N GLY A 188 16.13 15.84 -17.54
CA GLY A 188 15.17 16.28 -18.55
C GLY A 188 13.74 16.48 -18.04
N MET A 189 13.53 16.60 -16.71
CA MET A 189 12.22 16.90 -16.17
C MET A 189 11.65 18.23 -16.67
N ASN A 190 10.35 18.23 -16.94
CA ASN A 190 9.55 19.38 -17.26
C ASN A 190 8.34 19.41 -16.31
N ILE A 191 8.27 20.43 -15.45
CA ILE A 191 7.15 20.65 -14.53
C ILE A 191 6.15 21.57 -15.22
N SER A 192 4.88 21.17 -15.23
CA SER A 192 3.83 21.99 -15.84
C SER A 192 3.65 23.33 -15.11
N PRO A 193 3.27 24.42 -15.81
CA PRO A 193 3.11 25.74 -15.19
C PRO A 193 2.11 25.79 -14.02
N ASP A 194 1.08 24.94 -14.06
CA ASP A 194 0.05 24.79 -13.03
C ASP A 194 0.45 23.80 -11.90
N LYS A 195 1.66 23.24 -11.97
CA LYS A 195 2.21 22.26 -11.02
C LYS A 195 1.29 21.06 -10.80
N ASN A 196 0.60 20.63 -11.86
CA ASN A 196 -0.20 19.40 -11.86
C ASN A 196 0.57 18.18 -12.37
N SER A 197 1.75 18.37 -12.97
CA SER A 197 2.54 17.27 -13.50
C SER A 197 4.04 17.59 -13.56
N LEU A 198 4.83 16.53 -13.53
CA LEU A 198 6.23 16.52 -13.92
C LEU A 198 6.42 15.38 -14.91
N LEU A 199 6.95 15.68 -16.09
CA LEU A 199 7.22 14.69 -17.13
C LEU A 199 8.72 14.62 -17.40
N SER A 200 9.23 13.40 -17.54
CA SER A 200 10.60 13.13 -17.97
C SER A 200 10.66 11.79 -18.71
N PRO A 201 11.77 11.45 -19.38
CA PRO A 201 11.90 10.16 -20.05
C PRO A 201 11.74 8.93 -19.14
N ASN A 202 11.98 9.06 -17.83
CA ASN A 202 12.05 7.93 -16.89
C ASN A 202 11.18 8.06 -15.63
N TYR A 203 10.71 9.26 -15.30
CA TYR A 203 9.85 9.51 -14.14
C TYR A 203 8.78 10.55 -14.47
N ASN A 204 7.53 10.20 -14.23
CA ASN A 204 6.37 11.00 -14.55
C ASN A 204 5.42 11.03 -13.34
N LEU A 205 5.09 12.24 -12.87
CA LEU A 205 4.18 12.48 -11.76
C LEU A 205 2.93 13.19 -12.29
N HIS A 206 1.75 12.65 -11.99
CA HIS A 206 0.48 13.11 -12.56
C HIS A 206 -0.55 13.40 -11.47
N ALA A 207 -1.11 14.60 -11.47
CA ALA A 207 -2.29 14.93 -10.68
C ALA A 207 -3.54 14.36 -11.36
N ILE A 208 -3.88 13.12 -11.03
CA ILE A 208 -5.04 12.40 -11.55
C ILE A 208 -5.81 11.81 -10.39
N ASP A 209 -7.08 12.17 -10.28
CA ASP A 209 -8.02 11.43 -9.45
C ASP A 209 -8.31 10.08 -10.09
N LEU A 210 -7.87 9.00 -9.45
CA LEU A 210 -8.00 7.65 -9.99
C LEU A 210 -9.45 7.25 -10.29
N ARG A 211 -10.43 7.87 -9.64
CA ARG A 211 -11.86 7.61 -9.91
C ARG A 211 -12.25 7.99 -11.34
N GLN A 212 -11.52 8.92 -11.96
CA GLN A 212 -11.76 9.33 -13.34
C GLN A 212 -11.47 8.22 -14.35
N PHE A 213 -10.70 7.18 -13.98
CA PHE A 213 -10.55 5.99 -14.83
C PHE A 213 -11.82 5.13 -14.90
N ALA A 214 -12.79 5.37 -14.02
CA ALA A 214 -14.10 4.75 -14.08
C ALA A 214 -15.10 5.51 -14.96
N ASP A 215 -14.74 6.70 -15.45
CA ASP A 215 -15.59 7.52 -16.32
C ASP A 215 -15.59 7.01 -17.76
N SER A 216 -16.56 7.45 -18.56
CA SER A 216 -16.66 7.09 -19.98
C SER A 216 -15.55 7.68 -20.86
N ASN A 217 -14.90 8.74 -20.40
CA ASN A 217 -13.78 9.39 -21.08
C ASN A 217 -12.63 9.62 -20.09
N PRO A 218 -11.87 8.56 -19.75
CA PRO A 218 -10.81 8.64 -18.75
C PRO A 218 -9.67 9.57 -19.22
N PRO A 219 -8.93 10.19 -18.28
CA PRO A 219 -7.82 11.05 -18.63
C PRO A 219 -6.70 10.25 -19.31
N ALA A 220 -5.97 10.92 -20.21
CA ALA A 220 -4.74 10.36 -20.75
C ALA A 220 -3.65 10.36 -19.68
N ILE A 221 -2.77 9.35 -19.72
CA ILE A 221 -1.55 9.32 -18.92
C ILE A 221 -0.39 9.62 -19.89
N PRO A 222 0.15 10.85 -19.93
CA PRO A 222 1.28 11.18 -20.79
C PRO A 222 2.46 10.23 -20.58
N ASN A 223 3.14 9.90 -21.68
CA ASN A 223 4.25 8.96 -21.76
C ASN A 223 3.92 7.48 -21.48
N LEU A 224 2.67 7.12 -21.15
CA LEU A 224 2.29 5.73 -20.96
C LEU A 224 2.61 4.87 -22.20
N ARG A 225 3.26 3.73 -21.97
CA ARG A 225 3.58 2.75 -23.01
C ARG A 225 2.73 1.50 -22.82
N SER A 226 2.07 1.06 -23.89
CA SER A 226 1.24 -0.15 -23.91
C SER A 226 1.99 -1.42 -24.34
N ASP A 227 3.24 -1.25 -24.78
CA ASP A 227 4.09 -2.32 -25.30
C ASP A 227 5.20 -2.76 -24.32
N LEU A 228 5.32 -2.10 -23.17
CA LEU A 228 6.30 -2.46 -22.13
C LEU A 228 5.69 -3.38 -21.06
N PRO A 229 6.46 -4.35 -20.53
CA PRO A 229 6.11 -5.02 -19.29
C PRO A 229 5.80 -4.00 -18.20
N THR A 230 4.59 -4.04 -17.65
CA THR A 230 4.09 -3.00 -16.75
C THR A 230 3.67 -3.58 -15.42
N LEU A 231 4.15 -2.98 -14.34
CA LEU A 231 3.76 -3.31 -12.97
C LEU A 231 2.94 -2.16 -12.37
N LEU A 232 1.70 -2.45 -11.97
CA LEU A 232 0.85 -1.56 -11.19
C LEU A 232 1.13 -1.75 -9.69
N LEU A 233 1.19 -0.66 -8.94
CA LEU A 233 1.26 -0.68 -7.47
C LEU A 233 0.02 0.01 -6.90
N SER A 234 -0.63 -0.62 -5.92
CA SER A 234 -1.64 0.05 -5.09
C SER A 234 -1.36 -0.28 -3.61
N GLU A 235 -0.60 0.61 -2.98
CA GLU A 235 -0.13 0.44 -1.61
C GLU A 235 -1.03 1.23 -0.64
N CYS A 236 -2.06 0.57 -0.09
CA CYS A 236 -3.13 1.20 0.68
C CYS A 236 -3.87 2.31 -0.10
N CYS A 237 -4.13 2.10 -1.39
CA CYS A 237 -4.81 3.08 -2.25
C CYS A 237 -6.22 2.64 -2.64
N LEU A 238 -6.36 1.55 -3.41
CA LEU A 238 -7.65 1.12 -3.96
C LEU A 238 -8.68 0.75 -2.88
N CYS A 239 -8.26 0.52 -1.65
CA CYS A 239 -9.15 0.28 -0.53
C CYS A 239 -10.03 1.47 -0.13
N TYR A 240 -9.72 2.69 -0.60
CA TYR A 240 -10.49 3.89 -0.30
C TYR A 240 -11.61 4.19 -1.30
N VAL A 241 -11.72 3.45 -2.41
CA VAL A 241 -12.76 3.66 -3.44
C VAL A 241 -13.77 2.51 -3.46
N PRO A 242 -15.01 2.73 -3.94
CA PRO A 242 -16.01 1.67 -4.04
C PRO A 242 -15.48 0.45 -4.82
N PRO A 243 -15.90 -0.79 -4.49
CA PRO A 243 -15.45 -2.00 -5.20
C PRO A 243 -15.68 -1.96 -6.71
N THR A 244 -16.77 -1.34 -7.16
CA THR A 244 -17.07 -1.15 -8.59
C THR A 244 -16.05 -0.22 -9.25
N THR A 245 -15.77 0.93 -8.63
CA THR A 245 -14.76 1.89 -9.09
C THR A 245 -13.37 1.26 -9.10
N ALA A 246 -12.99 0.54 -8.04
CA ALA A 246 -11.73 -0.19 -7.99
C ALA A 246 -11.59 -1.20 -9.14
N THR A 247 -12.69 -1.89 -9.49
CA THR A 247 -12.72 -2.82 -10.63
C THR A 247 -12.53 -2.08 -11.95
N GLN A 248 -13.23 -0.95 -12.16
CA GLN A 248 -13.12 -0.15 -13.37
C GLN A 248 -11.72 0.45 -13.56
N ILE A 249 -11.06 0.89 -12.48
CA ILE A 249 -9.67 1.35 -12.52
C ILE A 249 -8.75 0.23 -13.02
N LEU A 250 -8.91 -1.00 -12.50
CA LEU A 250 -8.11 -2.14 -12.98
C LEU A 250 -8.41 -2.46 -14.45
N SER A 251 -9.68 -2.45 -14.85
CA SER A 251 -10.10 -2.66 -16.23
C SER A 251 -9.47 -1.66 -17.20
N TYR A 252 -9.40 -0.38 -16.82
CA TYR A 252 -8.73 0.64 -17.63
C TYR A 252 -7.29 0.24 -17.97
N PHE A 253 -6.49 -0.19 -16.99
CA PHE A 253 -5.10 -0.57 -17.24
C PHE A 253 -4.99 -1.89 -18.00
N THR A 254 -5.86 -2.86 -17.76
CA THR A 254 -5.86 -4.11 -18.53
C THR A 254 -6.23 -3.92 -19.99
N ASP A 255 -7.07 -2.93 -20.29
CA ASP A 255 -7.49 -2.57 -21.64
C ASP A 255 -6.46 -1.67 -22.33
N ALA A 256 -5.85 -0.72 -21.61
CA ALA A 256 -4.82 0.19 -22.11
C ALA A 256 -3.52 -0.54 -22.47
N ILE A 257 -3.24 -1.65 -21.79
CA ILE A 257 -2.07 -2.50 -22.01
C ILE A 257 -2.60 -3.89 -22.32
N PRO A 258 -3.11 -4.18 -23.53
CA PRO A 258 -3.82 -5.44 -23.78
C PRO A 258 -2.89 -6.63 -24.03
N THR A 259 -1.71 -6.39 -24.60
CA THR A 259 -0.81 -7.44 -25.12
C THR A 259 0.45 -7.64 -24.29
N ALA A 260 1.04 -6.57 -23.76
CA ALA A 260 2.23 -6.68 -22.94
C ALA A 260 1.93 -7.34 -21.59
N SER A 261 2.98 -7.89 -20.98
CA SER A 261 2.91 -8.41 -19.61
C SER A 261 2.45 -7.31 -18.67
N LEU A 262 1.43 -7.60 -17.88
CA LEU A 262 0.84 -6.66 -16.93
C LEU A 262 0.67 -7.34 -15.59
N ALA A 263 1.14 -6.71 -14.53
CA ALA A 263 0.94 -7.20 -13.18
C ALA A 263 0.50 -6.11 -12.23
N ILE A 264 0.03 -6.55 -11.06
CA ILE A 264 -0.34 -5.68 -9.97
C ILE A 264 0.20 -6.24 -8.65
N ILE A 265 0.65 -5.35 -7.77
CA ILE A 265 0.89 -5.61 -6.36
C ILE A 265 0.00 -4.68 -5.54
N ILE A 266 -0.74 -5.22 -4.58
CA ILE A 266 -1.52 -4.45 -3.62
C ILE A 266 -1.06 -4.75 -2.19
N TYR A 267 -1.14 -3.71 -1.35
CA TYR A 267 -1.13 -3.85 0.09
C TYR A 267 -2.41 -3.23 0.64
N GLU A 268 -3.28 -3.99 1.29
CA GLU A 268 -4.53 -3.46 1.85
C GLU A 268 -5.05 -4.28 3.04
N PRO A 269 -5.97 -3.73 3.85
CA PRO A 269 -6.58 -4.46 4.95
C PRO A 269 -7.47 -5.62 4.49
N ILE A 270 -7.57 -6.66 5.31
CA ILE A 270 -8.45 -7.82 5.15
C ILE A 270 -9.10 -8.19 6.50
N ARG A 271 -9.91 -9.25 6.52
CA ARG A 271 -10.56 -9.86 7.70
C ARG A 271 -11.40 -8.87 8.52
N PRO A 272 -12.45 -8.26 7.92
CA PRO A 272 -13.25 -7.23 8.56
C PRO A 272 -14.26 -7.75 9.60
N TYR A 273 -14.43 -9.07 9.71
CA TYR A 273 -15.59 -9.68 10.36
C TYR A 273 -15.31 -10.27 11.74
N ASP A 274 -14.04 -10.56 12.05
CA ASP A 274 -13.67 -10.97 13.41
C ASP A 274 -13.71 -9.77 14.38
N SER A 275 -13.45 -10.02 15.66
CA SER A 275 -13.52 -8.98 16.69
C SER A 275 -12.49 -7.86 16.45
N PHE A 276 -11.28 -8.20 16.01
CA PHE A 276 -10.22 -7.24 15.74
C PHE A 276 -10.57 -6.40 14.51
N GLY A 277 -10.95 -7.03 13.40
CA GLY A 277 -11.34 -6.39 12.15
C GLY A 277 -12.52 -5.42 12.32
N LYS A 278 -13.52 -5.80 13.11
CA LYS A 278 -14.64 -4.91 13.49
C LYS A 278 -14.13 -3.67 14.22
N THR A 279 -13.27 -3.85 15.23
CA THR A 279 -12.67 -2.74 15.98
C THR A 279 -11.79 -1.86 15.08
N MET A 280 -10.98 -2.44 14.20
CA MET A 280 -10.14 -1.72 13.23
C MET A 280 -10.99 -0.82 12.34
N ILE A 281 -12.07 -1.36 11.75
CA ILE A 281 -12.97 -0.60 10.87
C ILE A 281 -13.68 0.50 11.64
N THR A 282 -14.20 0.23 12.84
CA THR A 282 -14.84 1.25 13.68
C THR A 282 -13.86 2.38 14.05
N ASN A 283 -12.61 2.05 14.37
CA ASN A 283 -11.59 3.05 14.71
C ASN A 283 -11.22 3.92 13.50
N LEU A 284 -11.09 3.34 12.30
CA LEU A 284 -10.86 4.09 11.07
C LEU A 284 -12.06 4.99 10.73
N ALA A 285 -13.28 4.46 10.83
CA ALA A 285 -14.51 5.20 10.57
C ALA A 285 -14.68 6.39 11.54
N SER A 286 -14.27 6.24 12.81
CA SER A 286 -14.28 7.35 13.78
C SER A 286 -13.37 8.52 13.40
N ARG A 287 -12.42 8.29 12.48
CA ARG A 287 -11.51 9.28 11.89
C ARG A 287 -11.94 9.70 10.49
N GLY A 288 -13.13 9.28 10.04
CA GLY A 288 -13.67 9.52 8.71
C GLY A 288 -12.97 8.73 7.59
N ILE A 289 -12.19 7.70 7.93
CA ILE A 289 -11.55 6.81 6.95
C ILE A 289 -12.46 5.60 6.75
N GLU A 290 -12.98 5.45 5.54
CA GLU A 290 -13.78 4.29 5.14
C GLU A 290 -12.98 3.36 4.22
N LEU A 291 -12.84 2.09 4.63
CA LEU A 291 -12.25 1.04 3.81
C LEU A 291 -13.34 0.41 2.94
N GLN A 292 -13.58 0.98 1.77
CA GLN A 292 -14.74 0.64 0.94
C GLN A 292 -14.65 -0.76 0.31
N THR A 293 -13.44 -1.30 0.12
CA THR A 293 -13.25 -2.62 -0.49
C THR A 293 -13.19 -3.78 0.50
N VAL A 294 -12.89 -3.53 1.78
CA VAL A 294 -12.50 -4.56 2.76
C VAL A 294 -13.58 -5.61 2.99
N LYS A 295 -14.87 -5.23 2.91
CA LYS A 295 -15.98 -6.18 3.07
C LYS A 295 -16.16 -7.08 1.85
N ARG A 296 -15.83 -6.61 0.65
CA ARG A 296 -15.97 -7.36 -0.60
C ARG A 296 -14.77 -8.28 -0.84
N TYR A 297 -13.56 -7.80 -0.59
CA TYR A 297 -12.32 -8.55 -0.75
C TYR A 297 -11.71 -8.86 0.62
N TYR A 298 -12.51 -9.58 1.42
CA TYR A 298 -12.29 -9.74 2.86
C TYR A 298 -11.21 -10.75 3.24
N SER A 299 -10.77 -11.61 2.32
CA SER A 299 -9.79 -12.68 2.56
C SER A 299 -8.73 -12.72 1.47
N LEU A 300 -7.64 -13.45 1.71
CA LEU A 300 -6.59 -13.66 0.70
C LEU A 300 -7.15 -14.34 -0.56
N ALA A 301 -8.04 -15.32 -0.39
CA ALA A 301 -8.75 -15.96 -1.51
C ALA A 301 -9.63 -14.97 -2.28
N ALA A 302 -10.33 -14.05 -1.59
CA ALA A 302 -11.13 -13.02 -2.23
C ALA A 302 -10.25 -12.02 -3.04
N GLN A 303 -9.04 -11.70 -2.56
CA GLN A 303 -8.08 -10.88 -3.31
C GLN A 303 -7.56 -11.58 -4.57
N ARG A 304 -7.22 -12.87 -4.48
CA ARG A 304 -6.85 -13.66 -5.67
C ARG A 304 -7.97 -13.67 -6.72
N ASN A 305 -9.20 -13.92 -6.28
CA ASN A 305 -10.38 -13.94 -7.15
C ASN A 305 -10.66 -12.56 -7.78
N ARG A 306 -10.50 -11.48 -7.01
CA ARG A 306 -10.61 -10.10 -7.51
C ARG A 306 -9.72 -9.88 -8.73
N PHE A 307 -8.45 -10.27 -8.65
CA PHE A 307 -7.51 -10.06 -9.74
C PHE A 307 -7.78 -10.95 -10.95
N ASN A 308 -8.13 -12.21 -10.71
CA ASN A 308 -8.49 -13.12 -11.81
C ASN A 308 -9.66 -12.53 -12.63
N LYS A 309 -10.69 -12.01 -11.95
CA LYS A 309 -11.83 -11.33 -12.59
C LYS A 309 -11.46 -10.02 -13.26
N ALA A 310 -10.41 -9.34 -12.79
CA ALA A 310 -9.91 -8.09 -13.36
C ALA A 310 -8.95 -8.31 -14.54
N GLY A 311 -8.79 -9.54 -15.05
CA GLY A 311 -7.99 -9.82 -16.26
C GLY A 311 -6.54 -10.25 -16.00
N PHE A 312 -6.12 -10.36 -14.73
CA PHE A 312 -4.80 -10.91 -14.37
C PHE A 312 -4.87 -12.43 -14.30
N THR A 313 -4.92 -13.09 -15.45
CA THR A 313 -5.33 -14.51 -15.55
C THR A 313 -4.18 -15.52 -15.51
N SER A 314 -2.92 -15.10 -15.69
CA SER A 314 -1.77 -16.01 -15.75
C SER A 314 -1.33 -16.52 -14.38
N GLY A 315 -1.57 -15.76 -13.31
CA GLY A 315 -1.31 -16.21 -11.95
C GLY A 315 -1.64 -15.16 -10.89
N GLN A 316 -1.86 -15.62 -9.66
CA GLN A 316 -2.17 -14.79 -8.49
C GLN A 316 -1.50 -15.38 -7.25
N GLY A 317 -1.04 -14.51 -6.36
CA GLY A 317 -0.49 -14.87 -5.05
C GLY A 317 -0.89 -13.85 -3.99
N ALA A 318 -0.91 -14.27 -2.72
CA ALA A 318 -1.21 -13.39 -1.59
C ALA A 318 -0.80 -14.04 -0.27
N ARG A 319 -0.33 -13.21 0.64
CA ARG A 319 0.03 -13.55 2.02
C ARG A 319 -0.41 -12.41 2.94
N ASP A 320 -0.86 -12.73 4.14
CA ASP A 320 -1.02 -11.71 5.17
C ASP A 320 0.35 -11.30 5.77
N VAL A 321 0.40 -10.16 6.45
CA VAL A 321 1.65 -9.61 7.00
C VAL A 321 2.25 -10.54 8.07
N GLU A 322 1.43 -11.33 8.77
CA GLU A 322 1.91 -12.31 9.75
C GLU A 322 2.68 -13.44 9.04
N GLN A 323 2.08 -14.02 7.99
CA GLN A 323 2.70 -15.04 7.16
C GLN A 323 4.00 -14.55 6.52
N ILE A 324 4.04 -13.30 6.06
CA ILE A 324 5.26 -12.70 5.48
C ILE A 324 6.33 -12.55 6.58
N TYR A 325 5.98 -12.04 7.76
CA TYR A 325 6.96 -11.77 8.81
C TYR A 325 7.62 -13.04 9.37
N TYR A 326 6.85 -14.12 9.52
CA TYR A 326 7.36 -15.40 10.03
C TYR A 326 7.74 -16.40 8.93
N GLY A 327 7.50 -16.08 7.67
CA GLY A 327 7.90 -16.92 6.53
C GLY A 327 9.37 -16.73 6.20
N GLU A 328 10.19 -17.78 6.36
CA GLU A 328 11.62 -17.76 6.04
C GLU A 328 11.92 -17.35 4.60
N GLU A 329 10.99 -17.64 3.68
CA GLU A 329 11.10 -17.20 2.30
C GLU A 329 11.16 -15.67 2.20
N TRP A 330 10.39 -14.95 3.03
CA TRP A 330 10.19 -13.50 2.98
C TRP A 330 11.11 -12.74 3.92
N VAL A 331 11.15 -13.15 5.20
CA VAL A 331 11.99 -12.56 6.24
C VAL A 331 12.76 -13.69 6.92
N SER A 332 14.03 -13.81 6.57
CA SER A 332 14.92 -14.82 7.16
C SER A 332 15.00 -14.68 8.68
N ALA A 333 15.31 -15.77 9.38
CA ALA A 333 15.52 -15.75 10.83
C ALA A 333 16.54 -14.68 11.29
N VAL A 334 17.64 -14.49 10.55
CA VAL A 334 18.68 -13.50 10.87
C VAL A 334 18.13 -12.07 10.77
N GLU A 335 17.36 -11.80 9.72
CA GLU A 335 16.79 -10.48 9.50
C GLU A 335 15.64 -10.19 10.47
N ARG A 336 14.81 -11.20 10.78
CA ARG A 336 13.78 -11.09 11.81
C ARG A 336 14.39 -10.77 13.17
N ASP A 337 15.45 -11.48 13.55
CA ASP A 337 16.22 -11.26 14.78
C ASP A 337 16.87 -9.86 14.83
N ARG A 338 17.34 -9.33 13.69
CA ARG A 338 17.77 -7.92 13.58
C ARG A 338 16.61 -6.96 13.89
N VAL A 339 15.45 -7.15 13.26
CA VAL A 339 14.26 -6.30 13.43
C VAL A 339 13.71 -6.36 14.85
N GLU A 340 13.67 -7.54 15.47
CA GLU A 340 13.18 -7.76 16.84
C GLU A 340 14.07 -7.10 17.90
N ARG A 341 15.36 -6.90 17.62
CA ARG A 341 16.28 -6.19 18.51
C ARG A 341 16.18 -4.67 18.47
N LEU A 342 15.55 -4.08 17.45
CA LEU A 342 15.47 -2.62 17.31
C LEU A 342 14.62 -1.98 18.42
N GLU A 343 13.49 -2.61 18.75
CA GLU A 343 12.60 -2.19 19.81
C GLU A 343 11.98 -3.40 20.50
N TRP A 344 11.83 -3.31 21.82
CA TRP A 344 11.12 -4.31 22.60
C TRP A 344 9.63 -4.32 22.26
N LEU A 345 9.07 -5.52 22.09
CA LEU A 345 7.64 -5.75 21.89
C LEU A 345 7.22 -6.85 22.89
N ASP A 346 6.48 -6.46 23.92
CA ASP A 346 5.92 -7.35 24.93
C ASP A 346 4.64 -8.06 24.46
N GLU A 347 3.77 -7.36 23.74
CA GLU A 347 2.47 -7.85 23.26
C GLU A 347 2.57 -8.48 21.86
N VAL A 348 3.21 -9.66 21.77
CA VAL A 348 3.41 -10.38 20.49
C VAL A 348 2.07 -10.85 19.88
N GLU A 349 1.09 -11.15 20.71
CA GLU A 349 -0.26 -11.55 20.32
C GLU A 349 -0.98 -10.39 19.59
N GLU A 350 -0.83 -9.16 20.08
CA GLU A 350 -1.40 -7.98 19.42
C GLU A 350 -0.75 -7.70 18.07
N TRP A 351 0.57 -7.89 17.98
CA TRP A 351 1.28 -7.83 16.72
C TRP A 351 0.74 -8.86 15.73
N LYS A 352 0.59 -10.12 16.15
CA LYS A 352 0.05 -11.17 15.28
C LYS A 352 -1.36 -10.82 14.81
N LEU A 353 -2.23 -10.36 15.71
CA LEU A 353 -3.57 -9.88 15.34
C LEU A 353 -3.52 -8.79 14.28
N LEU A 354 -2.76 -7.71 14.50
CA LEU A 354 -2.65 -6.63 13.51
C LEU A 354 -2.04 -7.10 12.19
N ALA A 355 -0.98 -7.92 12.25
CA ALA A 355 -0.29 -8.45 11.08
C ALA A 355 -1.19 -9.36 10.23
N SER A 356 -2.07 -10.15 10.86
CA SER A 356 -3.04 -10.95 10.11
C SER A 356 -4.16 -10.11 9.48
N HIS A 357 -4.26 -8.79 9.72
CA HIS A 357 -5.33 -7.96 9.15
C HIS A 357 -4.92 -7.10 7.96
N TYR A 358 -3.70 -7.29 7.46
CA TYR A 358 -3.21 -6.66 6.24
C TYR A 358 -2.59 -7.73 5.35
N CYS A 359 -2.71 -7.58 4.04
CA CYS A 359 -2.10 -8.50 3.09
C CYS A 359 -1.26 -7.80 2.04
N VAL A 360 -0.27 -8.51 1.53
CA VAL A 360 0.29 -8.26 0.20
C VAL A 360 -0.30 -9.29 -0.75
N ALA A 361 -0.95 -8.82 -1.80
CA ALA A 361 -1.48 -9.67 -2.85
C ALA A 361 -0.97 -9.19 -4.21
N TRP A 362 -0.67 -10.12 -5.11
CA TRP A 362 -0.11 -9.83 -6.42
C TRP A 362 -0.73 -10.74 -7.47
N ALA A 363 -0.78 -10.26 -8.70
CA ALA A 363 -1.33 -11.02 -9.82
C ALA A 363 -0.77 -10.52 -11.14
N TRP A 364 -0.79 -11.37 -12.17
CA TRP A 364 -0.23 -11.03 -13.47
C TRP A 364 -0.99 -11.67 -14.62
N ARG A 365 -0.85 -11.03 -15.78
CA ARG A 365 -1.18 -11.54 -17.11
C ARG A 365 0.09 -11.42 -17.96
N ASP A 366 0.61 -12.55 -18.38
CA ASP A 366 1.71 -12.65 -19.34
C ASP A 366 1.19 -13.14 -20.69
N PRO A 367 1.71 -12.62 -21.81
CA PRO A 367 1.52 -13.25 -23.10
C PRO A 367 2.24 -14.61 -23.14
N SER A 368 1.71 -15.56 -23.91
CA SER A 368 2.18 -16.95 -23.94
C SER A 368 3.65 -17.13 -24.38
N ASP A 369 4.16 -16.20 -25.16
CA ASP A 369 5.48 -16.20 -25.80
C ASP A 369 6.51 -15.30 -25.08
N ALA A 370 6.09 -14.49 -24.11
CA ALA A 370 6.97 -13.58 -23.38
C ALA A 370 6.55 -13.45 -21.90
N ALA A 371 6.69 -14.55 -21.14
CA ALA A 371 6.36 -14.57 -19.71
C ALA A 371 7.40 -13.82 -18.86
N VAL A 372 7.02 -12.65 -18.35
CA VAL A 372 7.86 -11.81 -17.49
C VAL A 372 7.57 -12.09 -16.03
N PHE A 373 6.33 -11.90 -15.60
CA PHE A 373 5.96 -11.96 -14.18
C PHE A 373 5.88 -13.39 -13.67
N GLY A 374 5.45 -14.33 -14.52
CA GLY A 374 5.53 -15.75 -14.24
C GLY A 374 6.97 -16.21 -13.99
N HIS A 375 7.96 -15.62 -14.66
CA HIS A 375 9.37 -15.89 -14.37
C HIS A 375 9.86 -15.16 -13.12
N ALA A 376 9.52 -13.88 -12.97
CA ALA A 376 9.94 -13.06 -11.84
C ALA A 376 9.48 -13.66 -10.49
N TRP A 377 8.26 -14.17 -10.44
CA TRP A 377 7.62 -14.61 -9.20
C TRP A 377 7.45 -16.13 -9.09
N LYS A 378 8.07 -16.93 -9.98
CA LYS A 378 7.99 -18.41 -9.97
C LYS A 378 8.39 -19.07 -8.64
N HIS A 379 9.19 -18.39 -7.83
CA HIS A 379 9.69 -18.89 -6.55
C HIS A 379 9.06 -18.18 -5.35
N VAL A 380 8.07 -17.31 -5.58
CA VAL A 380 7.34 -16.64 -4.51
C VAL A 380 6.07 -17.41 -4.22
N ASP A 381 6.02 -18.06 -3.05
CA ASP A 381 4.83 -18.81 -2.69
C ASP A 381 3.71 -17.87 -2.20
N GLY A 382 2.66 -17.80 -3.01
CA GLY A 382 1.41 -17.12 -2.72
C GLY A 382 0.19 -18.03 -2.78
N ALA A 383 0.36 -19.35 -2.76
CA ALA A 383 -0.75 -20.32 -2.84
C ALA A 383 -1.58 -20.35 -1.55
N TYR A 384 -2.79 -20.92 -1.59
CA TYR A 384 -3.62 -21.08 -0.39
C TYR A 384 -2.87 -21.85 0.72
N THR A 385 -3.12 -21.48 1.98
CA THR A 385 -2.55 -22.13 3.16
C THR A 385 -3.62 -22.50 4.18
N ASP A 386 -3.34 -23.46 5.08
CA ASP A 386 -4.28 -23.86 6.14
C ASP A 386 -4.70 -22.72 7.07
N LYS A 387 -3.88 -21.66 7.18
CA LYS A 387 -4.23 -20.44 7.94
C LYS A 387 -5.43 -19.69 7.35
N GLU A 388 -5.71 -19.88 6.06
CA GLU A 388 -6.84 -19.25 5.38
C GLU A 388 -8.16 -20.00 5.60
N ALA A 389 -8.13 -21.23 6.12
CA ALA A 389 -9.35 -22.02 6.36
C ALA A 389 -10.35 -21.30 7.29
N ALA A 390 -9.83 -20.54 8.25
CA ALA A 390 -10.66 -19.72 9.14
C ALA A 390 -11.41 -18.59 8.40
N ASP A 391 -10.92 -18.15 7.23
CA ASP A 391 -11.59 -17.16 6.40
C ASP A 391 -12.76 -17.77 5.61
N ASP A 392 -12.74 -19.07 5.34
CA ASP A 392 -13.76 -19.78 4.56
C ASP A 392 -15.06 -20.03 5.37
N ASP A 393 -14.93 -20.19 6.69
CA ASP A 393 -16.05 -20.42 7.63
C ASP A 393 -16.88 -19.15 7.94
N ILE A 394 -16.49 -17.99 7.39
CA ILE A 394 -17.12 -16.68 7.65
C ILE A 394 -18.26 -16.38 6.65
N MET A 395 -18.52 -17.30 5.70
CA MET A 395 -19.68 -17.28 4.78
C MET A 395 -20.83 -18.13 5.33
#